data_AF-A0A4Z1ITJ9-F1
#
_entry.id   AF-A0A4Z1ITJ9-F1
#
_cell.length_a   1.000
_cell.length_b   1.000
_cell.length_c   1.000
_cell.angle_alpha   90.00
_cell.angle_beta   90.00
_cell.angle_gamma   90.00
#
_symmetry.space_group_name_H-M   'P 1'
#
loop_
_entity.id
_entity.type
_entity.pdbx_description
1 polymer ?
#
loop_
_entity_poly.entity_id
_entity_poly.type
_entity_poly.pdbx_seq_one_letter_code
_entity_poly.pdbx_strand_id
1 'polypeptide(L)'
;MSPSSDNSTSDAKNEARSQGHKDEDIEGDYNEWKFRVPYKVHENDEDFKVLYEGGCHCGRVKYQLSRERPLSAKFCHCTTCQVLHGAPFQWAAIFHKEDINFTHGHHDLGWYESEEKTTRHKLPCKVSCAYCRTPIMDEGRNMILLFPSLIKFKNQEEKEKFNPTCHMFYSRRLVDIPDGLPKWTGLNDKSDLIEDSPPEAIQKRKREKEEEEKDGKGENGHEKKKERKE
;
A
#
# COMPACT_ATOMS: atom_id res chain seq x y z
N MET A 1 18.46 16.30 -5.95
CA MET A 1 17.36 17.22 -6.31
C MET A 1 16.58 17.47 -5.04
N SER A 2 16.70 18.67 -4.49
CA SER A 2 16.01 19.08 -3.25
C SER A 2 14.49 19.04 -3.49
N PRO A 3 13.68 18.54 -2.53
CA PRO A 3 12.24 18.58 -2.69
C PRO A 3 11.80 20.04 -2.59
N SER A 4 11.13 20.53 -3.64
CA SER A 4 10.49 21.84 -3.63
C SER A 4 9.59 21.93 -2.39
N SER A 5 9.84 22.93 -1.55
CA SER A 5 8.98 23.27 -0.42
C SER A 5 7.61 23.67 -0.97
N ASP A 6 6.67 22.73 -0.92
CA ASP A 6 5.31 22.92 -1.39
C ASP A 6 4.60 23.92 -0.48
N ASN A 7 4.13 25.03 -1.05
CA ASN A 7 3.49 26.16 -0.34
C ASN A 7 2.33 25.67 0.57
N SER A 8 1.73 24.54 0.18
CA SER A 8 0.64 23.89 0.90
C SER A 8 1.04 23.31 2.27
N THR A 9 2.32 23.01 2.48
CA THR A 9 2.86 22.45 3.73
C THR A 9 3.15 23.56 4.74
N SER A 10 3.62 24.73 4.29
CA SER A 10 3.86 25.89 5.16
C SER A 10 2.56 26.44 5.73
N ASP A 11 1.50 26.50 4.92
CA ASP A 11 0.20 26.99 5.36
C ASP A 11 -0.41 26.08 6.45
N ALA A 12 -0.35 24.77 6.25
CA ALA A 12 -0.84 23.79 7.23
C ALA A 12 -0.02 23.78 8.55
N LYS A 13 1.30 24.03 8.48
CA LYS A 13 2.13 24.20 9.69
C LYS A 13 1.75 25.46 10.47
N ASN A 14 1.47 26.56 9.77
CA ASN A 14 1.04 27.82 10.39
C ASN A 14 -0.34 27.71 11.04
N GLU A 15 -1.24 26.95 10.45
CA GLU A 15 -2.55 26.66 11.03
C GLU A 15 -2.46 25.77 12.28
N ALA A 16 -1.63 24.73 12.28
CA ALA A 16 -1.41 23.93 13.48
C ALA A 16 -0.87 24.77 14.66
N ARG A 17 0.00 25.76 14.38
CA ARG A 17 0.47 26.73 15.40
C ARG A 17 -0.66 27.58 15.96
N SER A 18 -1.56 28.07 15.10
CA SER A 18 -2.68 28.91 15.55
C SER A 18 -3.69 28.15 16.41
N GLN A 19 -3.77 26.83 16.23
CA GLN A 19 -4.59 25.92 17.05
C GLN A 19 -3.90 25.47 18.35
N GLY A 20 -2.70 25.99 18.66
CA GLY A 20 -2.02 25.77 19.94
C GLY A 20 -1.14 24.51 20.02
N HIS A 21 -0.84 23.88 18.88
CA HIS A 21 0.17 22.81 18.84
C HIS A 21 1.56 23.38 19.08
N LYS A 22 2.40 22.63 19.83
CA LYS A 22 3.76 23.06 20.15
C LYS A 22 4.68 22.95 18.93
N ASP A 23 5.67 23.84 18.83
CA ASP A 23 6.63 23.80 17.71
C ASP A 23 7.39 22.46 17.61
N GLU A 24 7.69 21.79 18.72
CA GLU A 24 8.31 20.45 18.71
C GLU A 24 7.44 19.37 18.02
N ASP A 25 6.12 19.55 18.03
CA ASP A 25 5.14 18.66 17.38
C ASP A 25 4.91 19.00 15.89
N ILE A 26 5.46 20.13 15.41
CA ILE A 26 5.24 20.71 14.07
C ILE A 26 6.55 20.74 13.27
N GLU A 27 7.62 21.24 13.87
CA GLU A 27 8.97 21.38 13.32
C GLU A 27 9.89 20.28 13.86
N GLY A 28 9.73 19.09 13.29
CA GLY A 28 10.70 18.01 13.43
C GLY A 28 10.62 17.09 12.21
N ASP A 29 11.75 16.51 11.81
CA ASP A 29 11.81 15.49 10.74
C ASP A 29 10.78 14.37 10.96
N TYR A 30 10.43 14.11 12.22
CA TYR A 30 9.47 13.09 12.65
C TYR A 30 7.99 13.49 12.51
N ASN A 31 7.68 14.76 12.22
CA ASN A 31 6.32 15.30 12.20
C ASN A 31 5.90 15.87 10.84
N GLU A 32 6.84 16.07 9.90
CA GLU A 32 6.53 16.59 8.56
C GLU A 32 5.50 15.76 7.78
N TRP A 33 5.45 14.44 8.02
CA TRP A 33 4.52 13.54 7.36
C TRP A 33 3.05 13.90 7.63
N LYS A 34 2.75 14.52 8.78
CA LYS A 34 1.39 14.94 9.18
C LYS A 34 0.78 15.95 8.21
N PHE A 35 1.62 16.70 7.50
CA PHE A 35 1.20 17.77 6.61
C PHE A 35 1.24 17.36 5.13
N ARG A 36 1.54 16.08 4.85
CA ARG A 36 1.63 15.53 3.49
C ARG A 36 0.55 14.47 3.29
N VAL A 37 0.18 14.27 2.04
CA VAL A 37 -0.68 13.16 1.62
C VAL A 37 -0.01 11.83 2.05
N PRO A 38 -0.73 10.87 2.68
CA PRO A 38 -2.18 10.77 2.85
C PRO A 38 -2.76 11.40 4.14
N TYR A 39 -1.95 12.05 4.97
CA TYR A 39 -2.33 12.44 6.33
C TYR A 39 -2.73 13.91 6.49
N LYS A 40 -2.40 14.73 5.49
CA LYS A 40 -2.99 16.06 5.37
C LYS A 40 -4.50 15.89 5.42
N VAL A 41 -5.15 16.48 6.43
CA VAL A 41 -6.59 16.62 6.41
C VAL A 41 -6.89 17.43 5.16
N HIS A 42 -7.50 16.81 4.16
CA HIS A 42 -8.14 17.58 3.10
C HIS A 42 -9.34 18.19 3.81
N GLU A 43 -9.22 19.45 4.24
CA GLU A 43 -10.32 20.20 4.84
C GLU A 43 -11.45 20.25 3.82
N ASN A 44 -12.36 19.27 3.89
CA ASN A 44 -13.54 19.12 3.03
C ASN A 44 -13.38 19.78 1.66
N ASP A 45 -12.29 19.44 0.97
CA ASP A 45 -12.03 19.96 -0.37
C ASP A 45 -13.29 19.66 -1.16
N GLU A 46 -13.98 20.70 -1.65
CA GLU A 46 -15.27 20.52 -2.33
C GLU A 46 -15.13 19.57 -3.53
N ASP A 47 -13.89 19.41 -4.03
CA ASP A 47 -13.53 18.52 -5.13
C ASP A 47 -13.22 17.07 -4.71
N PHE A 48 -13.10 16.73 -3.41
CA PHE A 48 -12.89 15.34 -2.96
C PHE A 48 -14.19 14.52 -3.04
N LYS A 49 -14.40 13.85 -4.17
CA LYS A 49 -15.57 12.99 -4.39
C LYS A 49 -15.56 11.75 -3.48
N VAL A 50 -16.30 11.79 -2.37
CA VAL A 50 -16.41 10.64 -1.45
C VAL A 50 -17.22 9.51 -2.07
N LEU A 51 -16.60 8.33 -2.23
CA LEU A 51 -17.26 7.11 -2.72
C LEU A 51 -17.43 6.06 -1.62
N TYR A 52 -16.43 5.92 -0.75
CA TYR A 52 -16.45 4.96 0.35
C TYR A 52 -15.98 5.59 1.65
N GLU A 53 -16.41 5.02 2.76
CA GLU A 53 -15.92 5.35 4.09
C GLU A 53 -15.31 4.12 4.74
N GLY A 54 -14.31 4.34 5.59
CA GLY A 54 -13.74 3.31 6.42
C GLY A 54 -13.24 3.87 7.74
N GLY A 55 -12.78 2.98 8.60
CA GLY A 55 -12.24 3.36 9.90
C GLY A 55 -11.74 2.18 10.70
N CYS A 56 -11.05 2.48 11.79
CA CYS A 56 -10.63 1.45 12.73
C CYS A 56 -11.82 0.90 13.55
N HIS A 57 -11.63 -0.24 14.21
CA HIS A 57 -12.69 -0.89 14.98
C HIS A 57 -13.28 -0.01 16.09
N CYS A 58 -12.45 0.77 16.79
CA CYS A 58 -12.94 1.66 17.86
C CYS A 58 -13.55 2.98 17.35
N GLY A 59 -13.51 3.25 16.04
CA GLY A 59 -14.05 4.47 15.45
C GLY A 59 -13.26 5.76 15.70
N ARG A 60 -12.12 5.70 16.40
CA ARG A 60 -11.23 6.87 16.60
C ARG A 60 -10.57 7.33 15.32
N VAL A 61 -10.26 6.40 14.42
CA VAL A 61 -9.72 6.72 13.09
C VAL A 61 -10.84 6.51 12.07
N LYS A 62 -11.11 7.55 11.27
CA LYS A 62 -12.08 7.52 10.17
C LYS A 62 -11.47 8.16 8.93
N TYR A 63 -11.78 7.59 7.77
CA TYR A 63 -11.31 8.08 6.49
C TYR A 63 -12.35 7.87 5.39
N GLN A 64 -12.17 8.60 4.29
CA GLN A 64 -12.95 8.54 3.07
C GLN A 64 -12.05 8.17 1.90
N LEU A 65 -12.62 7.55 0.87
CA LEU A 65 -11.93 7.18 -0.36
C LEU A 65 -12.65 7.79 -1.57
N SER A 66 -11.88 8.30 -2.53
CA SER A 66 -12.41 8.96 -3.74
C SER A 66 -12.36 8.13 -5.02
N ARG A 67 -11.76 6.94 -4.95
CA ARG A 67 -11.59 6.04 -6.10
C ARG A 67 -12.54 4.84 -6.04
N GLU A 68 -13.26 4.61 -7.12
CA GLU A 68 -14.31 3.57 -7.20
C GLU A 68 -13.76 2.14 -7.18
N ARG A 69 -12.61 1.91 -7.84
CA ARG A 69 -11.90 0.63 -7.92
C ARG A 69 -10.43 0.85 -7.58
N PRO A 70 -9.81 0.05 -6.70
CA PRO A 70 -8.38 0.13 -6.46
C PRO A 70 -7.59 -0.15 -7.74
N LEU A 71 -6.35 0.30 -7.80
CA LEU A 71 -5.46 0.03 -8.92
C LEU A 71 -5.15 -1.48 -9.04
N SER A 72 -5.16 -2.17 -7.90
CA SER A 72 -5.09 -3.62 -7.80
C SER A 72 -5.47 -4.03 -6.39
N ALA A 73 -6.00 -5.23 -6.21
CA ALA A 73 -6.16 -5.85 -4.89
C ALA A 73 -5.51 -7.23 -4.89
N LYS A 74 -4.85 -7.60 -3.79
CA LYS A 74 -4.05 -8.83 -3.71
C LYS A 74 -4.12 -9.44 -2.33
N PHE A 75 -3.95 -10.77 -2.27
CA PHE A 75 -3.64 -11.46 -1.04
C PHE A 75 -2.12 -11.62 -0.88
N CYS A 76 -1.58 -11.27 0.28
CA CYS A 76 -0.17 -11.48 0.61
C CYS A 76 -0.03 -12.54 1.71
N HIS A 77 0.75 -13.57 1.42
CA HIS A 77 1.00 -14.72 2.30
C HIS A 77 2.38 -14.68 2.96
N CYS A 78 3.10 -13.56 2.90
CA CYS A 78 4.40 -13.50 3.55
C CYS A 78 4.24 -13.57 5.08
N THR A 79 5.22 -14.18 5.75
CA THR A 79 5.20 -14.39 7.21
C THR A 79 5.00 -13.10 7.99
N THR A 80 5.62 -11.99 7.53
CA THR A 80 5.44 -10.67 8.17
C THR A 80 3.98 -10.22 8.12
N CYS A 81 3.32 -10.32 6.96
CA CYS A 81 1.91 -9.98 6.82
C CYS A 81 1.02 -10.89 7.68
N GLN A 82 1.29 -12.20 7.71
CA GLN A 82 0.54 -13.16 8.52
C GLN A 82 0.61 -12.83 10.02
N VAL A 83 1.83 -12.59 10.53
CA VAL A 83 2.07 -12.29 11.94
C VAL A 83 1.45 -10.96 12.34
N LEU A 84 1.67 -9.90 11.54
CA LEU A 84 1.18 -8.56 11.87
C LEU A 84 -0.35 -8.45 11.80
N HIS A 85 -0.99 -9.21 10.92
CA HIS A 85 -2.45 -9.23 10.81
C HIS A 85 -3.10 -10.25 11.75
N GLY A 86 -2.33 -11.19 12.32
CA GLY A 86 -2.89 -12.33 13.04
C GLY A 86 -3.82 -13.18 12.16
N ALA A 87 -3.51 -13.29 10.86
CA ALA A 87 -4.38 -13.89 9.85
C ALA A 87 -3.58 -14.78 8.86
N PRO A 88 -4.22 -15.75 8.17
CA PRO A 88 -3.54 -16.58 7.18
C PRO A 88 -2.90 -15.82 6.01
N PHE A 89 -3.40 -14.62 5.72
CA PHE A 89 -2.90 -13.69 4.72
C PHE A 89 -3.43 -12.28 4.98
N GLN A 90 -2.77 -11.29 4.37
CA GLN A 90 -3.26 -9.91 4.28
C GLN A 90 -4.05 -9.71 2.98
N TRP A 91 -5.18 -9.03 3.04
CA TRP A 91 -5.88 -8.48 1.86
C TRP A 91 -5.58 -7.00 1.73
N ALA A 92 -4.92 -6.59 0.66
CA ALA A 92 -4.60 -5.19 0.40
C ALA A 92 -5.07 -4.72 -0.96
N ALA A 93 -5.66 -3.53 -0.98
CA ALA A 93 -6.05 -2.79 -2.15
C ALA A 93 -5.14 -1.56 -2.32
N ILE A 94 -4.58 -1.41 -3.52
CA ILE A 94 -3.59 -0.39 -3.86
C ILE A 94 -4.31 0.88 -4.32
N PHE A 95 -3.96 2.00 -3.70
CA PHE A 95 -4.47 3.33 -4.02
C PHE A 95 -3.31 4.32 -4.15
N HIS A 96 -3.52 5.40 -4.91
CA HIS A 96 -2.66 6.57 -4.79
C HIS A 96 -2.82 7.17 -3.39
N LYS A 97 -1.81 7.91 -2.92
CA LYS A 97 -1.90 8.54 -1.60
C LYS A 97 -3.04 9.56 -1.56
N GLU A 98 -3.34 10.18 -2.69
CA GLU A 98 -4.37 11.21 -2.87
C GLU A 98 -5.79 10.64 -2.91
N ASP A 99 -5.95 9.32 -3.05
CA ASP A 99 -7.27 8.69 -3.09
C ASP A 99 -7.91 8.53 -1.69
N ILE A 100 -7.20 8.86 -0.60
CA ILE A 100 -7.67 8.76 0.78
C ILE A 100 -7.68 10.13 1.47
N ASN A 101 -8.71 10.36 2.30
CA ASN A 101 -8.79 11.52 3.18
C ASN A 101 -9.13 11.08 4.61
N PHE A 102 -8.28 11.38 5.60
CA PHE A 102 -8.60 11.13 7.00
C PHE A 102 -9.51 12.23 7.54
N THR A 103 -10.75 11.88 7.84
CA THR A 103 -11.74 12.82 8.40
C THR A 103 -11.64 12.93 9.92
N HIS A 104 -11.04 11.94 10.60
CA HIS A 104 -10.82 11.96 12.04
C HIS A 104 -9.70 11.00 12.46
N GLY A 105 -8.95 11.37 13.52
CA GLY A 105 -8.02 10.46 14.20
C GLY A 105 -6.70 10.17 13.48
N HIS A 106 -6.27 10.99 12.51
CA HIS A 106 -4.95 10.83 11.89
C HIS A 106 -3.79 10.99 12.90
N HIS A 107 -4.02 11.73 14.01
CA HIS A 107 -3.10 11.78 15.15
C HIS A 107 -3.12 10.53 16.05
N ASP A 108 -4.18 9.72 15.98
CA ASP A 108 -4.31 8.44 16.71
C ASP A 108 -3.74 7.25 15.91
N LEU A 109 -2.94 7.54 14.88
CA LEU A 109 -2.23 6.54 14.09
C LEU A 109 -0.92 6.15 14.78
N GLY A 110 -0.51 4.90 14.58
CA GLY A 110 0.78 4.37 14.97
C GLY A 110 1.45 3.67 13.80
N TRP A 111 2.79 3.74 13.77
CA TRP A 111 3.61 3.18 12.71
C TRP A 111 4.46 2.02 13.17
N TYR A 112 4.76 1.13 12.24
CA TYR A 112 5.77 0.10 12.41
C TYR A 112 6.54 -0.11 11.11
N GLU A 113 7.83 0.17 11.14
CA GLU A 113 8.77 -0.20 10.08
C GLU A 113 9.33 -1.59 10.43
N SER A 114 9.14 -2.56 9.52
CA SER A 114 9.32 -3.98 9.81
C SER A 114 10.76 -4.49 9.70
N GLU A 115 11.64 -3.78 8.99
CA GLU A 115 13.03 -4.17 8.77
C GLU A 115 13.90 -3.85 10.00
N GLU A 116 13.85 -2.60 10.47
CA GLU A 116 14.52 -2.11 11.66
C GLU A 116 13.70 -2.31 12.94
N LYS A 117 12.44 -2.75 12.81
CA LYS A 117 11.50 -3.02 13.91
C LYS A 117 11.29 -1.80 14.81
N THR A 118 11.10 -0.65 14.20
CA THR A 118 10.91 0.63 14.91
C THR A 118 9.49 1.14 14.72
N THR A 119 9.03 1.98 15.64
CA THR A 119 7.75 2.69 15.52
C THR A 119 7.89 4.05 14.85
N ARG A 120 9.01 4.29 14.15
CA ARG A 120 9.25 5.54 13.43
C ARG A 120 8.48 5.53 12.11
N HIS A 121 8.05 6.71 11.67
CA HIS A 121 7.53 6.91 10.33
C HIS A 121 8.67 6.84 9.31
N LYS A 122 9.01 5.62 8.86
CA LYS A 122 10.03 5.35 7.85
C LYS A 122 9.45 4.49 6.74
N LEU A 123 9.35 5.04 5.53
CA LEU A 123 8.70 4.35 4.42
C LEU A 123 9.59 3.26 3.79
N PRO A 124 9.02 2.09 3.44
CA PRO A 124 7.63 1.69 3.65
C PRO A 124 7.33 1.28 5.10
N CYS A 125 6.18 1.69 5.65
CA CYS A 125 5.77 1.35 7.01
C CYS A 125 4.33 0.84 7.09
N LYS A 126 4.02 0.15 8.19
CA LYS A 126 2.68 -0.30 8.56
C LYS A 126 1.97 0.78 9.34
N VAL A 127 0.69 1.02 9.06
CA VAL A 127 -0.13 2.02 9.71
C VAL A 127 -1.29 1.33 10.43
N SER A 128 -1.47 1.63 11.72
CA SER A 128 -2.53 1.06 12.55
C SER A 128 -3.13 2.11 13.49
N CYS A 129 -4.30 1.83 14.05
CA CYS A 129 -4.82 2.65 15.14
C CYS A 129 -3.99 2.43 16.41
N ALA A 130 -3.42 3.50 16.98
CA ALA A 130 -2.61 3.44 18.20
C ALA A 130 -3.41 2.97 19.43
N TYR A 131 -4.73 3.12 19.41
CA TYR A 131 -5.62 2.69 20.49
C TYR A 131 -6.04 1.22 20.36
N CYS A 132 -6.82 0.87 19.34
CA CYS A 132 -7.38 -0.48 19.20
C CYS A 132 -6.53 -1.44 18.36
N ARG A 133 -5.39 -0.97 17.83
CA ARG A 133 -4.44 -1.76 17.03
C ARG A 133 -4.97 -2.31 15.71
N THR A 134 -6.17 -1.93 15.29
CA THR A 134 -6.68 -2.26 13.95
C THR A 134 -5.65 -1.86 12.89
N PRO A 135 -5.12 -2.81 12.09
CA PRO A 135 -4.28 -2.49 10.94
C PRO A 135 -5.13 -1.72 9.93
N ILE A 136 -4.60 -0.63 9.36
CA ILE A 136 -5.34 0.25 8.44
C ILE A 136 -4.81 0.13 7.02
N MET A 137 -3.51 0.31 6.84
CA MET A 137 -2.84 0.25 5.55
C MET A 137 -1.34 0.03 5.71
N ASP A 138 -0.67 -0.36 4.62
CA ASP A 138 0.76 -0.11 4.48
C ASP A 138 0.98 1.17 3.68
N GLU A 139 1.85 2.04 4.16
CA GLU A 139 2.26 3.22 3.43
C GLU A 139 3.57 2.95 2.68
N GLY A 140 3.50 3.00 1.35
CA GLY A 140 4.66 2.99 0.48
C GLY A 140 5.18 4.40 0.20
N ARG A 141 6.20 4.50 -0.66
CA ARG A 141 6.75 5.79 -1.08
C ARG A 141 5.75 6.61 -1.89
N ASN A 142 5.05 5.97 -2.82
CA ASN A 142 4.14 6.63 -3.77
C ASN A 142 2.67 6.21 -3.62
N MET A 143 2.41 5.08 -2.97
CA MET A 143 1.10 4.42 -2.93
C MET A 143 0.79 3.98 -1.51
N ILE A 144 -0.49 3.76 -1.22
CA ILE A 144 -0.93 3.05 -0.02
C ILE A 144 -1.52 1.69 -0.39
N LEU A 145 -1.42 0.74 0.54
CA LEU A 145 -2.05 -0.57 0.46
C LEU A 145 -3.08 -0.62 1.59
N LEU A 146 -4.28 -0.12 1.32
CA LEU A 146 -5.39 -0.08 2.26
C LEU A 146 -5.98 -1.47 2.46
N PHE A 147 -6.42 -1.80 3.69
CA PHE A 147 -7.07 -3.08 3.98
C PHE A 147 -8.59 -2.98 3.77
N PRO A 148 -9.17 -3.66 2.76
CA PRO A 148 -10.58 -3.46 2.41
C PRO A 148 -11.59 -3.97 3.44
N SER A 149 -11.15 -4.76 4.43
CA SER A 149 -11.98 -5.19 5.56
C SER A 149 -12.51 -4.03 6.42
N LEU A 150 -11.90 -2.84 6.30
CA LEU A 150 -12.31 -1.64 7.02
C LEU A 150 -13.31 -0.77 6.26
N ILE A 151 -13.59 -1.09 4.99
CA ILE A 151 -14.48 -0.31 4.13
C ILE A 151 -15.94 -0.69 4.39
N LYS A 152 -16.79 0.31 4.54
CA LYS A 152 -18.24 0.15 4.66
C LYS A 152 -18.88 0.05 3.28
N PHE A 153 -18.95 -1.16 2.73
CA PHE A 153 -19.65 -1.42 1.47
C PHE A 153 -21.17 -1.37 1.66
N LYS A 154 -21.89 -0.74 0.73
CA LYS A 154 -23.36 -0.66 0.76
C LYS A 154 -24.02 -1.95 0.29
N ASN A 155 -23.35 -2.67 -0.62
CA ASN A 155 -23.83 -3.92 -1.19
C ASN A 155 -22.65 -4.80 -1.64
N GLN A 156 -22.98 -6.00 -2.10
CA GLN A 156 -22.00 -6.99 -2.54
C GLN A 156 -21.28 -6.56 -3.83
N GLU A 157 -21.95 -5.87 -4.75
CA GLU A 157 -21.37 -5.37 -6.00
C GLU A 157 -20.24 -4.36 -5.73
N GLU A 158 -20.41 -3.45 -4.76
CA GLU A 158 -19.36 -2.54 -4.32
C GLU A 158 -18.17 -3.29 -3.72
N LYS A 159 -18.41 -4.33 -2.92
CA LYS A 159 -17.34 -5.16 -2.36
C LYS A 159 -16.55 -5.91 -3.43
N GLU A 160 -17.22 -6.40 -4.47
CA GLU A 160 -16.60 -7.15 -5.57
C GLU A 160 -15.60 -6.32 -6.37
N LYS A 161 -15.74 -4.99 -6.38
CA LYS A 161 -14.75 -4.06 -6.97
C LYS A 161 -13.37 -4.16 -6.31
N PHE A 162 -13.30 -4.72 -5.09
CA PHE A 162 -12.07 -4.88 -4.30
C PHE A 162 -11.57 -6.33 -4.29
N ASN A 163 -12.24 -7.24 -5.01
CA ASN A 163 -11.82 -8.63 -5.08
C ASN A 163 -10.35 -8.73 -5.50
N PRO A 164 -9.54 -9.55 -4.81
CA PRO A 164 -8.15 -9.71 -5.16
C PRO A 164 -8.01 -10.39 -6.52
N THR A 165 -6.95 -10.03 -7.23
CA THR A 165 -6.66 -10.58 -8.56
C THR A 165 -5.60 -11.68 -8.53
N CYS A 166 -4.85 -11.82 -7.43
CA CYS A 166 -3.84 -12.85 -7.25
C CYS A 166 -3.43 -13.03 -5.78
N HIS A 167 -2.66 -14.08 -5.52
CA HIS A 167 -1.92 -14.29 -4.28
C HIS A 167 -0.42 -14.11 -4.49
N MET A 168 0.23 -13.35 -3.63
CA MET A 168 1.68 -13.20 -3.58
C MET A 168 2.25 -14.00 -2.40
N PHE A 169 3.49 -14.48 -2.56
CA PHE A 169 4.21 -15.27 -1.55
C PHE A 169 3.47 -16.54 -1.11
N TYR A 170 2.67 -17.13 -1.99
CA TYR A 170 1.74 -18.22 -1.66
C TYR A 170 2.44 -19.52 -1.24
N SER A 171 3.74 -19.66 -1.52
CA SER A 171 4.57 -20.75 -0.97
C SER A 171 4.62 -20.74 0.57
N ARG A 172 4.27 -19.62 1.22
CA ARG A 172 4.23 -19.46 2.68
C ARG A 172 2.82 -19.51 3.28
N ARG A 173 1.82 -19.90 2.48
CA ARG A 173 0.42 -19.98 2.94
C ARG A 173 0.29 -20.91 4.16
N LEU A 174 -0.64 -20.56 5.05
CA LEU A 174 -1.01 -21.41 6.19
C LEU A 174 -2.17 -22.36 5.85
N VAL A 175 -2.95 -22.03 4.82
CA VAL A 175 -4.08 -22.81 4.32
C VAL A 175 -4.11 -22.76 2.80
N ASP A 176 -4.60 -23.84 2.17
CA ASP A 176 -4.87 -23.86 0.73
C ASP A 176 -6.14 -23.05 0.41
N ILE A 177 -6.11 -22.29 -0.67
CA ILE A 177 -7.19 -21.41 -1.15
C ILE A 177 -7.51 -21.75 -2.62
N PRO A 178 -8.50 -22.63 -2.87
CA PRO A 178 -8.87 -23.08 -4.20
C PRO A 178 -9.85 -22.11 -4.88
N ASP A 179 -9.41 -20.88 -5.15
CA ASP A 179 -10.25 -19.81 -5.73
C ASP A 179 -10.01 -19.53 -7.22
N GLY A 180 -9.14 -20.31 -7.87
CA GLY A 180 -8.81 -20.12 -9.28
C GLY A 180 -8.05 -18.84 -9.61
N LEU A 181 -7.50 -18.14 -8.61
CA LEU A 181 -6.65 -16.96 -8.84
C LEU A 181 -5.17 -17.35 -9.00
N PRO A 182 -4.39 -16.61 -9.82
CA PRO A 182 -2.95 -16.80 -9.94
C PRO A 182 -2.22 -16.75 -8.59
N LYS A 183 -1.31 -17.70 -8.36
CA LYS A 183 -0.61 -17.89 -7.08
C LYS A 183 0.89 -17.79 -7.30
N TRP A 184 1.49 -16.69 -6.87
CA TRP A 184 2.90 -16.38 -7.08
C TRP A 184 3.77 -16.88 -5.93
N THR A 185 4.96 -17.40 -6.22
CA THR A 185 5.95 -17.81 -5.22
C THR A 185 6.53 -16.62 -4.46
N GLY A 186 6.55 -15.43 -5.07
CA GLY A 186 6.99 -14.17 -4.49
C GLY A 186 6.08 -13.01 -4.89
N LEU A 187 6.68 -11.90 -5.33
CA LEU A 187 5.96 -10.75 -5.88
C LEU A 187 5.30 -11.10 -7.22
N ASN A 188 4.09 -10.60 -7.45
CA ASN A 188 3.42 -10.75 -8.75
C ASN A 188 4.28 -10.15 -9.87
N ASP A 189 4.25 -10.79 -11.04
CA ASP A 189 4.98 -10.39 -12.25
C ASP A 189 6.52 -10.41 -12.14
N LYS A 190 7.05 -10.80 -10.97
CA LYS A 190 8.50 -10.90 -10.69
C LYS A 190 8.94 -12.27 -10.21
N SER A 191 8.02 -13.22 -10.11
CA SER A 191 8.29 -14.56 -9.59
C SER A 191 7.60 -15.62 -10.44
N ASP A 192 7.63 -16.87 -9.97
CA ASP A 192 6.99 -17.99 -10.64
C ASP A 192 5.55 -18.17 -10.16
N LEU A 193 4.71 -18.73 -11.03
CA LEU A 193 3.38 -19.22 -10.64
C LEU A 193 3.50 -20.65 -10.11
N ILE A 194 2.73 -20.94 -9.06
CA ILE A 194 2.61 -22.27 -8.46
C ILE A 194 1.63 -23.10 -9.30
N GLU A 195 1.79 -24.42 -9.31
CA GLU A 195 0.98 -25.37 -10.09
C GLU A 195 -0.54 -25.25 -9.88
N ASP A 196 -0.96 -24.83 -8.68
CA ASP A 196 -2.37 -24.56 -8.31
C ASP A 196 -2.93 -23.25 -8.92
N SER A 197 -2.17 -22.58 -9.79
CA SER A 197 -2.63 -21.42 -10.55
C SER A 197 -3.39 -21.83 -11.81
N PRO A 198 -4.21 -20.95 -12.41
CA PRO A 198 -4.83 -21.23 -13.71
C PRO A 198 -3.81 -21.67 -14.76
N PRO A 199 -4.03 -22.80 -15.46
CA PRO A 199 -3.07 -23.33 -16.43
C PRO A 199 -2.67 -22.33 -17.52
N GLU A 200 -3.63 -21.52 -17.99
CA GLU A 200 -3.40 -20.46 -18.97
C GLU A 200 -2.44 -19.39 -18.46
N ALA A 201 -2.56 -19.00 -17.18
CA ALA A 201 -1.67 -18.03 -16.55
C ALA A 201 -0.24 -18.58 -16.43
N ILE A 202 -0.10 -19.87 -16.08
CA ILE A 202 1.21 -20.55 -16.00
C ILE A 202 1.87 -20.57 -17.38
N GLN A 203 1.15 -20.95 -18.43
CA GLN A 203 1.68 -20.99 -19.79
C GLN A 203 2.09 -19.59 -20.28
N LYS A 204 1.27 -18.57 -19.99
CA LYS A 204 1.59 -17.18 -20.32
C LYS A 204 2.88 -16.73 -19.64
N ARG A 205 3.03 -16.95 -18.33
CA ARG A 205 4.23 -16.53 -17.59
C ARG A 205 5.50 -17.23 -18.07
N LYS A 206 5.41 -18.51 -18.49
CA LYS A 206 6.55 -19.22 -19.09
C LYS A 206 7.03 -18.54 -20.38
N ARG A 207 6.09 -18.15 -21.26
CA ARG A 207 6.41 -17.42 -22.50
C ARG A 207 7.06 -16.06 -22.22
N GLU A 208 6.49 -15.29 -21.29
CA GLU A 208 7.05 -13.99 -20.88
C GLU A 208 8.49 -14.14 -20.36
N LYS A 209 8.78 -15.14 -19.54
CA LYS A 209 10.14 -15.41 -19.07
C LYS A 209 11.10 -15.78 -20.20
N GLU A 210 10.67 -16.61 -21.15
CA GLU A 210 11.48 -16.95 -22.32
C GLU A 210 11.78 -15.73 -23.20
N GLU A 211 10.86 -14.76 -23.28
CA GLU A 211 11.06 -13.48 -23.96
C GLU A 211 12.02 -12.56 -23.17
N GLU A 212 11.80 -12.38 -21.87
CA GLU A 212 12.69 -11.64 -20.96
C GLU A 212 14.15 -12.16 -21.02
N GLU A 213 14.33 -13.48 -21.06
CA GLU A 213 15.66 -14.10 -21.20
C GLU A 213 16.31 -13.87 -22.56
N LYS A 214 15.51 -13.82 -23.65
CA LYS A 214 16.01 -13.53 -24.99
C LYS A 214 16.44 -12.07 -25.11
N ASP A 215 15.65 -11.16 -24.55
CA ASP A 215 15.93 -9.72 -24.57
C ASP A 215 17.14 -9.38 -23.68
N GLY A 216 17.23 -9.97 -22.48
CA GLY A 216 18.39 -9.79 -21.58
C GLY A 216 19.70 -10.39 -22.10
N LYS A 217 19.64 -11.42 -22.97
CA LYS A 217 20.81 -11.92 -23.72
C LYS A 217 21.20 -10.97 -24.87
N GLY A 218 20.24 -10.26 -25.45
CA GLY A 218 20.47 -9.23 -26.48
C GLY A 218 21.22 -8.02 -25.95
N GLU A 219 20.86 -7.52 -24.77
CA GLU A 219 21.51 -6.37 -24.11
C GLU A 219 22.94 -6.69 -23.66
N ASN A 220 23.15 -7.82 -22.98
CA ASN A 220 24.50 -8.30 -22.59
C ASN A 220 25.40 -8.64 -23.79
N GLY A 221 24.82 -8.99 -24.94
CA GLY A 221 25.55 -9.22 -26.19
C GLY A 221 26.05 -7.92 -26.85
N HIS A 222 25.39 -6.79 -26.59
CA HIS A 222 25.76 -5.47 -27.12
C HIS A 222 26.87 -4.81 -26.29
N GLU A 223 26.83 -4.93 -24.96
CA GLU A 223 27.92 -4.45 -24.07
C GLU A 223 29.23 -5.20 -24.29
N LYS A 224 29.21 -6.54 -24.39
CA LYS A 224 30.43 -7.35 -24.65
C LYS A 224 31.06 -7.10 -26.02
N LYS A 225 30.34 -6.52 -26.99
CA LYS A 225 30.90 -6.13 -28.30
C LYS A 225 31.53 -4.73 -28.28
N LYS A 226 31.18 -3.87 -27.33
CA LYS A 226 31.80 -2.54 -27.17
C LYS A 226 33.13 -2.62 -26.43
N GLU A 227 33.26 -3.47 -25.43
CA GLU A 227 34.52 -3.64 -24.66
C GLU A 227 35.63 -4.41 -25.39
N ARG A 228 35.33 -5.07 -26.52
CA ARG A 228 36.33 -5.79 -27.33
C ARG A 228 36.93 -4.96 -28.47
N LYS A 229 36.67 -3.64 -28.51
CA LYS A 229 37.09 -2.73 -29.57
C LYS A 229 38.03 -1.59 -29.12
N GLU A 230 38.57 -1.67 -27.90
CA GLU A 230 39.68 -0.83 -27.42
C GLU A 230 40.94 -1.67 -27.20
#